data_AF-A0A1H8IIN7-F1
#
_entry.id   AF-A0A1H8IIN7-F1
#
_cell.length_a   1.000
_cell.length_b   1.000
_cell.length_c   1.000
_cell.angle_alpha   90.00
_cell.angle_beta   90.00
_cell.angle_gamma   90.00
#
_symmetry.space_group_name_H-M   'P 1'
#
loop_
_entity.id
_entity.type
_entity.pdbx_description
1 polymer ?
#
loop_
_entity_poly.entity_id
_entity_poly.type
_entity_poly.pdbx_seq_one_letter_code
_entity_poly.pdbx_strand_id
1 'polypeptide(L)'
;MDNRKIDITSEGFDDLHLAMQLIWRNAPGGTAKLFRIDKFRPPENPYNHIEKAEDGTPTMILYWTNEGVNDALPLPCPMDLDGSVEVVKSWLKQVDYNDDHDIDGSVKKGWRVFTEQWGHVAGSAYAICAIQPVWALYGK
;
A
#
# COMPACT_ATOMS: atom_id res chain seq x y z
N MET A 1 -15.37 -5.26 -16.49
CA MET A 1 -14.30 -4.63 -15.70
C MET A 1 -14.74 -4.74 -14.26
N ASP A 2 -14.00 -5.46 -13.43
CA ASP A 2 -14.41 -5.73 -12.06
C ASP A 2 -14.07 -4.52 -11.17
N ASN A 3 -15.05 -4.06 -10.38
CA ASN A 3 -14.86 -3.07 -9.30
C ASN A 3 -14.03 -3.70 -8.17
N ARG A 4 -12.74 -3.96 -8.40
CA ARG A 4 -11.85 -4.56 -7.39
C ARG A 4 -11.33 -3.49 -6.45
N LYS A 5 -11.93 -3.47 -5.25
CA LYS A 5 -11.45 -2.73 -4.09
C LYS A 5 -10.92 -3.76 -3.09
N ILE A 6 -9.67 -3.62 -2.68
CA ILE A 6 -9.05 -4.45 -1.65
C ILE A 6 -8.55 -3.51 -0.55
N ASP A 7 -8.76 -3.90 0.70
CA ASP A 7 -8.30 -3.17 1.88
C ASP A 7 -8.04 -4.20 2.98
N ILE A 8 -6.76 -4.53 3.17
CA ILE A 8 -6.32 -5.59 4.09
C ILE A 8 -5.38 -4.98 5.11
N THR A 9 -5.67 -5.21 6.38
CA THR A 9 -4.81 -4.85 7.51
C THR A 9 -4.43 -6.12 8.26
N SER A 10 -3.14 -6.35 8.50
CA SER A 10 -2.66 -7.45 9.35
C SER A 10 -1.38 -7.09 10.08
N GLU A 11 -0.91 -8.02 10.90
CA GLU A 11 0.44 -8.06 11.45
C GLU A 11 1.28 -9.13 10.73
N GLY A 12 2.60 -9.07 10.91
CA GLY A 12 3.49 -10.12 10.41
C GLY A 12 3.73 -10.07 8.90
N PHE A 13 4.85 -10.65 8.47
CA PHE A 13 5.33 -10.52 7.09
C PHE A 13 4.89 -11.66 6.16
N ASP A 14 4.38 -12.76 6.72
CA ASP A 14 3.87 -13.89 5.94
C ASP A 14 2.52 -13.52 5.29
N ASP A 15 1.65 -12.86 6.05
CA ASP A 15 0.35 -12.35 5.57
C ASP A 15 0.51 -11.25 4.51
N LEU A 16 1.61 -10.48 4.55
CA LEU A 16 1.88 -9.39 3.60
C LEU A 16 2.01 -9.94 2.18
N HIS A 17 2.69 -11.07 2.03
CA HIS A 17 2.86 -11.73 0.74
C HIS A 17 1.50 -12.12 0.15
N LEU A 18 0.66 -12.77 0.95
CA LEU A 18 -0.69 -13.18 0.55
C LEU A 18 -1.55 -11.97 0.15
N ALA A 19 -1.52 -10.89 0.93
CA ALA A 19 -2.27 -9.68 0.62
C ALA A 19 -1.81 -9.03 -0.70
N MET A 20 -0.49 -8.91 -0.91
CA MET A 20 0.06 -8.39 -2.16
C MET A 20 -0.26 -9.33 -3.33
N GLN A 21 -0.20 -10.66 -3.15
CA GLN A 21 -0.52 -11.65 -4.17
C GLN A 21 -1.95 -11.52 -4.72
N LEU A 22 -2.92 -11.21 -3.86
CA LEU A 22 -4.32 -10.99 -4.26
C LEU A 22 -4.47 -9.83 -5.26
N ILE A 23 -3.64 -8.79 -5.11
CA ILE A 23 -3.69 -7.58 -5.93
C ILE A 23 -2.75 -7.69 -7.15
N TRP A 24 -1.64 -8.42 -7.02
CA TRP A 24 -0.55 -8.47 -8.00
C TRP A 24 -0.98 -8.92 -9.39
N ARG A 25 -2.05 -9.72 -9.47
CA ARG A 25 -2.62 -10.19 -10.75
C ARG A 25 -3.08 -9.05 -11.68
N ASN A 26 -3.24 -7.84 -11.15
CA ASN A 26 -3.62 -6.66 -11.92
C ASN A 26 -2.43 -5.90 -12.50
N ALA A 27 -1.19 -6.20 -12.10
CA ALA A 27 0.00 -5.56 -12.64
C ALA A 27 0.30 -6.12 -14.05
N PRO A 28 0.12 -5.35 -15.14
CA PRO A 28 0.50 -5.78 -16.48
C PRO A 28 2.00 -6.11 -16.52
N GLY A 29 2.32 -7.30 -17.00
CA GLY A 29 3.70 -7.81 -17.01
C GLY A 29 4.18 -8.37 -15.67
N GLY A 30 3.37 -8.34 -14.60
CA GLY A 30 3.67 -8.98 -13.32
C GLY A 30 4.78 -8.32 -12.51
N THR A 31 5.20 -7.10 -12.88
CA THR A 31 6.34 -6.41 -12.25
C THR A 31 6.00 -4.99 -11.83
N ALA A 32 6.47 -4.57 -10.66
CA ALA A 32 6.59 -3.18 -10.27
C ALA A 32 7.85 -2.56 -10.90
N LYS A 33 7.77 -1.31 -11.33
CA LYS A 33 8.88 -0.60 -12.01
C LYS A 33 9.19 0.75 -11.39
N LEU A 34 8.16 1.42 -10.87
CA LEU A 34 8.30 2.67 -10.13
C LEU A 34 7.70 2.51 -8.74
N PHE A 35 8.15 3.35 -7.82
CA PHE A 35 7.53 3.52 -6.52
C PHE A 35 7.42 5.01 -6.16
N ARG A 36 6.46 5.35 -5.30
CA ARG A 36 6.36 6.67 -4.68
C ARG A 36 6.13 6.47 -3.19
N ILE A 37 6.76 7.28 -2.36
CA ILE A 37 6.41 7.39 -0.95
C ILE A 37 5.89 8.81 -0.73
N ASP A 38 4.66 8.93 -0.28
CA ASP A 38 4.07 10.23 0.03
C ASP A 38 3.13 10.12 1.22
N LYS A 39 2.81 11.24 1.86
CA LYS A 39 1.74 11.31 2.86
C LYS A 39 0.42 11.18 2.12
N PHE A 40 -0.21 10.01 2.23
CA PHE A 40 -1.44 9.77 1.50
C PHE A 40 -2.52 10.76 1.94
N ARG A 41 -3.11 11.43 0.96
CA ARG A 41 -4.29 12.25 1.13
C ARG A 41 -5.43 11.56 0.41
N PRO A 42 -6.54 11.23 1.09
CA PRO A 42 -7.70 10.68 0.41
C PRO A 42 -8.14 11.64 -0.71
N PRO A 43 -8.55 11.12 -1.88
CA PRO A 43 -9.04 11.98 -2.95
C PRO A 43 -10.24 12.80 -2.45
N GLU A 44 -10.30 14.09 -2.80
CA GLU A 44 -11.50 14.93 -2.52
C GLU A 44 -12.75 14.40 -3.25
N ASN A 45 -12.56 13.51 -4.23
CA ASN A 45 -13.63 12.96 -5.04
C ASN A 45 -14.48 11.94 -4.24
N PRO A 46 -15.79 12.18 -4.07
CA PRO A 46 -16.67 11.31 -3.29
C PRO A 46 -16.83 9.90 -3.86
N TYR A 47 -16.39 9.60 -5.09
CA TYR A 47 -16.46 8.25 -5.66
C TYR A 47 -15.27 7.35 -5.24
N ASN A 48 -14.19 7.92 -4.68
CA ASN A 48 -13.03 7.15 -4.22
C ASN A 48 -13.12 6.91 -2.70
N HIS A 49 -14.08 6.08 -2.28
CA HIS A 49 -14.30 5.73 -0.88
C HIS A 49 -13.19 4.82 -0.32
N ILE A 50 -12.05 5.37 0.06
CA ILE A 50 -11.23 4.75 1.10
C ILE A 50 -11.60 5.42 2.42
N GLU A 51 -12.35 4.71 3.26
CA GLU A 51 -12.82 5.21 4.56
C GLU A 51 -11.71 5.28 5.62
N LYS A 52 -10.50 4.76 5.35
CA LYS A 52 -9.50 4.47 6.40
C LYS A 52 -8.04 4.71 6.05
N ALA A 53 -7.73 5.43 4.97
CA ALA A 53 -6.35 5.88 4.82
C ALA A 53 -6.12 7.00 5.81
N GLU A 54 -5.26 6.76 6.78
CA GLU A 54 -4.90 7.76 7.77
C GLU A 54 -4.18 8.89 7.05
N ASP A 55 -4.87 10.03 6.92
CA ASP A 55 -4.35 11.23 6.30
C ASP A 55 -3.01 11.61 6.96
N GLY A 56 -2.02 11.96 6.14
CA GLY A 56 -0.69 12.29 6.63
C GLY A 56 0.25 11.10 6.85
N THR A 57 -0.22 9.86 6.74
CA THR A 57 0.61 8.66 6.95
C THR A 57 1.50 8.37 5.75
N PRO A 58 2.81 8.12 5.95
CA PRO A 58 3.71 7.75 4.86
C PRO A 58 3.22 6.49 4.16
N THR A 59 2.98 6.58 2.87
CA THR A 59 2.36 5.54 2.06
C THR A 59 3.23 5.23 0.87
N MET A 60 3.70 3.99 0.77
CA MET A 60 4.39 3.50 -0.41
C MET A 60 3.36 3.06 -1.45
N ILE A 61 3.52 3.51 -2.67
CA ILE A 61 2.70 3.12 -3.81
C ILE A 61 3.62 2.49 -4.85
N LEU A 62 3.28 1.28 -5.29
CA LEU A 62 4.00 0.57 -6.35
C LEU A 62 3.26 0.74 -7.67
N TYR A 63 4.01 0.93 -8.77
CA TYR A 63 3.46 1.14 -10.11
C TYR A 63 4.05 0.15 -11.12
N TRP A 64 3.23 -0.31 -12.06
CA TRP A 64 3.64 -1.27 -13.09
C TRP A 64 4.14 -0.62 -14.40
N THR A 65 3.92 0.68 -14.56
CA THR A 65 4.32 1.48 -15.73
C THR A 65 5.75 2.05 -15.57
N ASN A 66 6.36 2.47 -16.67
CA ASN A 66 7.61 3.25 -16.67
C ASN A 66 7.37 4.76 -16.85
N GLU A 67 6.15 5.17 -17.19
CA GLU A 67 5.81 6.54 -17.59
C GLU A 67 4.42 6.92 -17.05
N GLY A 68 4.11 8.23 -17.01
CA GLY A 68 2.75 8.71 -16.71
C GLY A 68 2.41 8.76 -15.22
N VAL A 69 3.42 8.70 -14.33
CA VAL A 69 3.25 8.90 -12.89
C VAL A 69 4.22 9.98 -12.44
N ASN A 70 3.69 11.15 -12.09
CA ASN A 70 4.49 12.26 -11.56
C ASN A 70 5.03 11.90 -10.17
N ASP A 71 6.25 12.38 -9.88
CA ASP A 71 6.93 12.24 -8.59
C ASP A 71 7.17 10.78 -8.13
N ALA A 72 7.07 9.81 -9.03
CA ALA A 72 7.49 8.44 -8.80
C ALA A 72 8.97 8.26 -9.16
N LEU A 73 9.67 7.47 -8.35
CA LEU A 73 11.07 7.12 -8.55
C LEU A 73 11.18 5.73 -9.18
N PRO A 74 12.15 5.49 -10.07
CA PRO A 74 12.39 4.18 -10.62
C PRO A 74 12.92 3.23 -9.54
N LEU A 75 12.43 1.99 -9.55
CA LEU A 75 13.10 0.90 -8.86
C LEU A 75 14.41 0.56 -9.61
N PRO A 76 15.46 0.07 -8.93
CA PRO A 76 16.74 -0.28 -9.56
C PRO A 76 16.60 -1.26 -10.75
N CYS A 77 15.56 -2.09 -10.71
CA CYS A 77 15.14 -2.97 -11.78
C CYS A 77 13.63 -3.26 -11.63
N PRO A 78 12.94 -3.73 -12.69
CA PRO A 78 11.59 -4.27 -12.56
C PRO A 78 11.56 -5.41 -11.55
N MET A 79 10.72 -5.29 -10.51
CA MET A 79 10.60 -6.27 -9.43
C MET A 79 9.32 -7.08 -9.58
N ASP A 80 9.43 -8.39 -9.47
CA ASP A 80 8.26 -9.27 -9.34
C ASP A 80 7.60 -9.14 -7.96
N LEU A 81 6.61 -9.99 -7.68
CA LEU A 81 5.91 -10.00 -6.39
C LEU A 81 6.87 -10.19 -5.22
N ASP A 82 7.75 -11.19 -5.30
CA ASP A 82 8.63 -11.56 -4.19
C ASP A 82 9.65 -10.46 -3.91
N GLY A 83 10.28 -9.91 -4.96
CA GLY A 83 11.20 -8.78 -4.83
C GLY A 83 10.51 -7.53 -4.26
N SER A 84 9.29 -7.24 -4.72
CA SER A 84 8.52 -6.10 -4.23
C SER A 84 8.10 -6.26 -2.77
N VAL A 85 7.71 -7.47 -2.37
CA VAL A 85 7.40 -7.81 -0.98
C VAL A 85 8.62 -7.54 -0.09
N GLU A 86 9.83 -7.94 -0.49
CA GLU A 86 11.04 -7.67 0.29
C GLU A 86 11.40 -6.18 0.40
N VAL A 87 11.17 -5.40 -0.65
CA VAL A 87 11.30 -3.93 -0.59
C VAL A 87 10.30 -3.34 0.40
N VAL A 88 9.03 -3.74 0.33
CA VAL A 88 7.98 -3.27 1.24
C VAL A 88 8.30 -3.65 2.69
N LYS A 89 8.73 -4.89 2.96
CA LYS A 89 9.17 -5.33 4.29
C LYS A 89 10.32 -4.46 4.82
N SER A 90 11.31 -4.21 3.96
CA SER A 90 12.48 -3.42 4.32
C SER A 90 12.10 -1.97 4.65
N TRP A 91 11.15 -1.41 3.90
CA TRP A 91 10.61 -0.09 4.17
C TRP A 91 9.78 -0.04 5.46
N LEU A 92 8.85 -0.98 5.66
CA LEU A 92 8.02 -1.07 6.88
C LEU A 92 8.84 -1.22 8.18
N LYS A 93 10.01 -1.84 8.11
CA LYS A 93 10.92 -1.94 9.28
C LYS A 93 11.56 -0.60 9.66
N GLN A 94 11.67 0.34 8.72
CA GLN A 94 12.41 1.59 8.86
C GLN A 94 11.51 2.82 8.93
N VAL A 95 10.30 2.74 8.35
CA VAL A 95 9.35 3.86 8.34
C VAL A 95 8.92 4.20 9.75
N ASP A 96 8.72 5.49 9.98
CA ASP A 96 8.14 5.98 11.22
C ASP A 96 6.64 5.66 11.22
N TYR A 97 6.19 4.98 12.27
CA TYR A 97 4.78 4.77 12.51
C TYR A 97 4.32 6.01 13.26
N ASN A 98 3.25 6.67 12.83
CA ASN A 98 2.70 7.81 13.56
C ASN A 98 2.48 7.44 15.04
N ASP A 99 2.43 8.46 15.92
CA ASP A 99 2.37 8.29 17.38
C ASP A 99 1.45 7.13 17.81
N ASP A 100 2.00 6.27 18.67
CA ASP A 100 1.29 5.11 19.21
C ASP A 100 -0.05 5.56 19.81
N HIS A 101 -1.12 4.88 19.42
CA HIS A 101 -2.44 5.19 19.96
C HIS A 101 -2.45 4.72 21.42
N ASP A 102 -2.47 5.66 22.35
CA ASP A 102 -2.66 5.40 23.79
C ASP A 102 -4.02 4.73 24.01
N ILE A 103 -4.03 3.39 23.92
CA ILE A 103 -5.22 2.56 24.06
C ILE A 103 -5.02 1.53 25.17
N ASP A 104 -6.12 1.20 25.85
CA ASP A 104 -6.20 0.13 26.84
C ASP A 104 -6.24 -1.25 26.14
N GLY A 105 -5.16 -1.58 25.45
CA GLY A 105 -5.03 -2.79 24.64
C GLY A 105 -3.58 -3.07 24.26
N SER A 106 -3.34 -4.20 23.59
CA SER A 106 -2.01 -4.48 23.03
C SER A 106 -1.93 -3.95 21.61
N VAL A 107 -0.89 -3.15 21.34
CA VAL A 107 -0.63 -2.58 20.03
C VAL A 107 0.65 -3.21 19.45
N LYS A 108 0.61 -3.55 18.17
CA LYS A 108 1.81 -4.02 17.45
C LYS A 108 1.94 -3.33 16.10
N LYS A 109 3.18 -3.25 15.60
CA LYS A 109 3.43 -2.78 14.23
C LYS A 109 2.81 -3.75 13.23
N GLY A 110 1.84 -3.23 12.48
CA GLY A 110 1.20 -3.91 11.37
C GLY A 110 1.43 -3.17 10.06
N TRP A 111 0.62 -3.53 9.09
CA TRP A 111 0.59 -2.88 7.78
C TRP A 111 -0.81 -2.94 7.21
N ARG A 112 -1.07 -2.04 6.27
CA ARG A 112 -2.29 -2.02 5.49
C ARG A 112 -1.93 -1.98 4.01
N VAL A 113 -2.48 -2.91 3.23
CA VAL A 113 -2.36 -2.93 1.77
C VAL A 113 -3.74 -2.68 1.17
N PHE A 114 -3.84 -1.71 0.26
CA PHE A 114 -5.13 -1.33 -0.30
C PHE A 114 -5.08 -0.82 -1.75
N THR A 115 -6.26 -0.85 -2.37
CA THR A 115 -6.60 -0.18 -3.63
C THR A 115 -7.94 0.54 -3.49
N GLU A 116 -8.11 1.61 -4.27
CA GLU A 116 -9.37 2.32 -4.49
C GLU A 116 -10.27 1.52 -5.44
N GLN A 117 -11.39 2.14 -5.84
CA GLN A 117 -12.23 1.62 -6.90
C GLN A 117 -11.41 1.45 -8.19
N TRP A 118 -11.76 0.41 -8.95
CA TRP A 118 -11.11 0.03 -10.21
C TRP A 118 -9.61 -0.30 -10.07
N GLY A 119 -9.15 -0.64 -8.86
CA GLY A 119 -7.75 -0.95 -8.60
C GLY A 119 -6.84 0.29 -8.61
N HIS A 120 -7.41 1.50 -8.64
CA HIS A 120 -6.62 2.72 -8.61
C HIS A 120 -5.98 2.93 -7.23
N VAL A 121 -4.97 3.78 -7.15
CA VAL A 121 -4.42 4.24 -5.86
C VAL A 121 -4.02 5.70 -5.99
N ALA A 122 -4.50 6.54 -5.07
CA ALA A 122 -4.26 7.98 -5.09
C ALA A 122 -4.59 8.60 -6.46
N GLY A 123 -5.72 8.19 -7.05
CA GLY A 123 -6.16 8.62 -8.38
C GLY A 123 -5.36 8.06 -9.57
N SER A 124 -4.37 7.20 -9.35
CA SER A 124 -3.57 6.59 -10.43
C SER A 124 -4.10 5.22 -10.84
N ALA A 125 -4.39 5.04 -12.13
CA ALA A 125 -4.74 3.76 -12.74
C ALA A 125 -3.51 2.86 -13.02
N TYR A 126 -2.30 3.41 -12.88
CA TYR A 126 -1.05 2.69 -13.10
C TYR A 126 -0.48 2.05 -11.82
N ALA A 127 -1.15 2.27 -10.69
CA ALA A 127 -0.74 1.69 -9.43
C ALA A 127 -1.08 0.20 -9.37
N ILE A 128 -0.27 -0.54 -8.63
CA ILE A 128 -0.52 -1.92 -8.26
C ILE A 128 -1.26 -1.91 -6.91
N CYS A 129 -0.65 -1.33 -5.88
CA CYS A 129 -1.22 -1.17 -4.55
C CYS A 129 -0.56 -0.03 -3.79
N ALA A 130 -1.25 0.46 -2.75
CA ALA A 130 -0.66 1.26 -1.68
C ALA A 130 -0.39 0.39 -0.45
N ILE A 131 0.65 0.75 0.28
CA ILE A 131 1.04 0.16 1.56
C ILE A 131 1.23 1.27 2.60
N GLN A 132 0.62 1.11 3.77
CA GLN A 132 0.73 2.01 4.91
C GLN A 132 1.24 1.27 6.15
N PRO A 133 2.15 1.86 6.96
CA PRO A 133 2.37 1.43 8.32
C PRO A 133 1.13 1.75 9.16
N VAL A 134 0.66 0.77 9.93
CA VAL A 134 -0.50 0.95 10.83
C VAL A 134 -0.26 0.19 12.12
N TRP A 135 -0.87 0.66 13.19
CA TRP A 135 -0.89 -0.05 14.46
C TRP A 135 -1.99 -1.12 14.46
N ALA A 136 -1.61 -2.39 14.54
CA ALA A 136 -2.55 -3.50 14.71
C ALA A 136 -3.00 -3.55 16.17
N LEU A 137 -4.31 -3.37 16.40
CA LEU A 137 -4.92 -3.31 17.72
C LEU A 137 -5.49 -4.68 18.10
N TYR A 138 -5.09 -5.19 19.27
CA TYR A 138 -5.59 -6.44 19.85
C TYR A 138 -6.40 -6.15 21.11
N GLY A 139 -7.64 -6.65 21.14
CA GLY A 139 -8.55 -6.50 22.27
C GLY A 139 -9.55 -5.36 22.06
N LYS A 140 -10.76 -5.75 21.65
CA LYS A 140 -11.99 -4.99 21.88
C LYS A 140 -12.98 -5.92 22.57
#